data_AF-A0A0P4WWS3-F1
#
_entry.id   AF-A0A0P4WWS3-F1
#
_cell.length_a   1.000
_cell.length_b   1.000
_cell.length_c   1.000
_cell.angle_alpha   90.00
_cell.angle_beta   90.00
_cell.angle_gamma   90.00
#
_symmetry.space_group_name_H-M   'P 1'
#
loop_
_entity.id
_entity.type
_entity.pdbx_description
1 polymer ?
#
loop_
_entity_poly.entity_id
_entity_poly.type
_entity_poly.pdbx_seq_one_letter_code
_entity_poly.pdbx_strand_id
1 'polypeptide(L)'
;MVTLAVMTYATEIPDTAFRGTISTITCLMFLMGACVCTAIGIALTWYYVALGNMSVLLVYICIVPFLPESPTFLIITGQEKRATKVLERLRGAYIDIGNEISLLKKMNDEMMSNTSWSFLLHRRVQKRILVLTILFIVQAFSGTAVLRANAVRILHDSGVTVNKTMFATLLLLLPIGGFFVLWSLVDRAGRKVCLTISLTLMSVSYIFLGTKVYLQEPTVVSLVPLEPNSTASSPPYFTAQRLVQKISLKNIHSFQIGYSLPK
;
A
#
# COMPACT_ATOMS: atom_id res chain seq x y z
N MET A 1 -9.86 3.83 0.36
CA MET A 1 -11.31 3.56 0.26
C MET A 1 -11.64 2.67 -0.93
N VAL A 2 -11.26 3.02 -2.16
CA VAL A 2 -11.52 2.20 -3.37
C VAL A 2 -11.00 0.77 -3.24
N THR A 3 -9.77 0.55 -2.79
CA THR A 3 -9.19 -0.79 -2.64
C THR A 3 -9.99 -1.69 -1.69
N LEU A 4 -10.51 -1.13 -0.59
CA LEU A 4 -11.31 -1.90 0.36
C LEU A 4 -12.64 -2.33 -0.28
N ALA A 5 -13.31 -1.39 -0.98
CA ALA A 5 -14.56 -1.68 -1.68
C ALA A 5 -14.39 -2.73 -2.78
N VAL A 6 -13.29 -2.68 -3.54
CA VAL A 6 -12.99 -3.69 -4.58
C VAL A 6 -12.75 -5.06 -3.96
N MET A 7 -11.98 -5.14 -2.87
CA MET A 7 -11.69 -6.42 -2.21
C MET A 7 -12.96 -7.03 -1.59
N THR A 8 -13.80 -6.23 -0.94
CA THR A 8 -15.07 -6.72 -0.38
C THR A 8 -16.00 -7.19 -1.49
N TYR A 9 -16.19 -6.36 -2.54
CA TYR A 9 -17.01 -6.72 -3.70
C TYR A 9 -16.53 -8.01 -4.37
N ALA A 10 -15.23 -8.14 -4.63
CA ALA A 10 -14.65 -9.34 -5.23
C ALA A 10 -14.89 -10.60 -4.38
N THR A 11 -14.92 -10.48 -3.04
CA THR A 11 -15.18 -11.62 -2.15
C THR A 11 -16.65 -11.92 -1.90
N GLU A 12 -17.56 -11.00 -2.21
CA GLU A 12 -19.00 -11.14 -1.99
C GLU A 12 -19.75 -11.82 -3.15
N ILE A 13 -19.26 -11.66 -4.38
CA ILE A 13 -19.83 -12.26 -5.60
C ILE A 13 -19.68 -13.78 -5.68
N PRO A 14 -18.49 -14.36 -5.43
CA PRO A 14 -18.28 -15.80 -5.61
C PRO A 14 -18.91 -16.62 -4.49
N ASP A 15 -19.15 -17.88 -4.80
CA ASP A 15 -19.58 -18.86 -3.81
C ASP A 15 -18.55 -18.98 -2.68
N THR A 16 -19.04 -19.28 -1.49
CA THR A 16 -18.30 -19.41 -0.22
C THR A 16 -17.03 -20.25 -0.35
N ALA A 17 -17.04 -21.30 -1.19
CA ALA A 17 -15.89 -22.16 -1.46
C ALA A 17 -14.72 -21.44 -2.17
N PHE A 18 -14.99 -20.47 -3.04
CA PHE A 18 -13.97 -19.82 -3.88
C PHE A 18 -13.53 -18.45 -3.36
N ARG A 19 -14.12 -17.96 -2.26
CA ARG A 19 -13.81 -16.64 -1.67
C ARG A 19 -12.33 -16.49 -1.33
N GLY A 20 -11.69 -17.55 -0.85
CA GLY A 20 -10.26 -17.56 -0.53
C GLY A 20 -9.40 -17.31 -1.77
N THR A 21 -9.67 -18.03 -2.85
CA THR A 21 -8.95 -17.93 -4.12
C THR A 21 -9.13 -16.58 -4.78
N ILE A 22 -10.33 -16.00 -4.73
CA ILE A 22 -10.57 -14.68 -5.36
C ILE A 22 -9.88 -13.56 -4.56
N SER A 23 -9.83 -13.67 -3.24
CA SER A 23 -9.04 -12.76 -2.41
C SER A 23 -7.55 -12.80 -2.79
N THR A 24 -6.98 -13.98 -2.97
CA THR A 24 -5.56 -14.13 -3.34
C THR A 24 -5.27 -13.69 -4.77
N ILE A 25 -6.18 -13.94 -5.72
CA ILE A 25 -6.10 -13.40 -7.09
C ILE A 25 -6.10 -11.87 -7.07
N THR A 26 -6.97 -11.25 -6.27
CA THR A 26 -7.03 -9.77 -6.19
C THR A 26 -5.75 -9.19 -5.58
N CYS A 27 -5.14 -9.88 -4.63
CA CYS A 27 -3.81 -9.53 -4.09
C CYS A 27 -2.71 -9.64 -5.16
N LEU A 28 -2.73 -10.70 -5.98
CA LEU A 28 -1.80 -10.87 -7.09
C LEU A 28 -1.97 -9.76 -8.14
N MET A 29 -3.21 -9.37 -8.48
CA MET A 29 -3.47 -8.27 -9.41
C MET A 29 -2.91 -6.95 -8.89
N PHE A 30 -3.04 -6.69 -7.58
CA PHE A 30 -2.45 -5.50 -6.96
C PHE A 30 -0.91 -5.52 -7.06
N LEU A 31 -0.29 -6.66 -6.80
CA LEU A 31 1.15 -6.84 -6.92
C LEU A 31 1.64 -6.63 -8.37
N MET A 32 0.97 -7.26 -9.33
CA MET A 32 1.27 -7.11 -10.75
C MET A 32 1.12 -5.66 -11.21
N GLY A 33 0.08 -4.95 -10.76
CA GLY A 33 -0.10 -3.52 -11.04
C GLY A 33 1.05 -2.68 -10.50
N ALA A 34 1.51 -2.95 -9.27
CA ALA A 34 2.67 -2.27 -8.70
C ALA A 34 3.96 -2.55 -9.50
N CYS A 35 4.17 -3.79 -9.95
CA CYS A 35 5.30 -4.16 -10.80
C CYS A 35 5.25 -3.47 -12.16
N VAL A 36 4.10 -3.45 -12.84
CA VAL A 36 3.91 -2.75 -14.12
C VAL A 36 4.17 -1.25 -13.95
N CYS A 37 3.62 -0.62 -12.91
CA CYS A 37 3.86 0.79 -12.62
C CYS A 37 5.36 1.07 -12.40
N THR A 38 6.06 0.19 -11.69
CA THR A 38 7.51 0.31 -11.45
C THR A 38 8.30 0.11 -12.74
N ALA A 39 7.94 -0.86 -13.59
CA ALA A 39 8.59 -1.11 -14.87
C ALA A 39 8.47 0.11 -15.81
N ILE A 40 7.26 0.68 -15.93
CA ILE A 40 7.03 1.89 -16.73
C ILE A 40 7.81 3.07 -16.11
N GLY A 41 7.83 3.20 -14.78
CA GLY A 41 8.57 4.27 -14.10
C GLY A 41 10.09 4.21 -14.24
N ILE A 42 10.65 3.05 -14.56
CA ILE A 42 12.09 2.91 -14.86
C ILE A 42 12.41 3.39 -16.30
N ALA A 43 11.47 3.17 -17.23
CA ALA A 43 11.65 3.46 -18.64
C ALA A 43 11.21 4.89 -19.03
N LEU A 44 10.15 5.42 -18.42
CA LEU A 44 9.54 6.71 -18.75
C LEU A 44 9.68 7.72 -17.62
N THR A 45 9.60 9.02 -17.96
CA THR A 45 9.51 10.11 -16.99
C THR A 45 8.22 10.00 -16.16
N TRP A 46 8.28 10.43 -14.88
CA TRP A 46 7.18 10.36 -13.91
C TRP A 46 5.83 10.91 -14.40
N TYR A 47 5.85 11.93 -15.28
CA TYR A 47 4.64 12.53 -15.84
C TYR A 47 3.84 11.55 -16.72
N TYR A 48 4.51 10.79 -17.59
CA TYR A 48 3.85 9.79 -18.44
C TYR A 48 3.27 8.63 -17.63
N VAL A 49 3.94 8.25 -16.54
CA VAL A 49 3.42 7.25 -15.59
C VAL A 49 2.15 7.75 -14.93
N ALA A 50 2.10 9.02 -14.53
CA ALA A 50 0.92 9.64 -13.94
C ALA A 50 -0.26 9.69 -14.93
N LEU A 51 0.00 10.10 -16.17
CA LEU A 51 -1.01 10.08 -17.24
C LEU A 51 -1.51 8.66 -17.54
N GLY A 52 -0.62 7.67 -17.59
CA GLY A 52 -0.99 6.26 -17.76
C GLY A 52 -1.93 5.78 -16.65
N ASN A 53 -1.61 6.06 -15.39
CA ASN A 53 -2.49 5.71 -14.26
C ASN A 53 -3.85 6.43 -14.32
N MET A 54 -3.89 7.68 -14.79
CA MET A 54 -5.14 8.42 -14.97
C MET A 54 -6.03 7.77 -16.04
N SER A 55 -5.44 7.27 -17.13
CA SER A 55 -6.19 6.56 -18.17
C SER A 55 -6.84 5.28 -17.65
N VAL A 56 -6.14 4.50 -16.83
CA VAL A 56 -6.68 3.28 -16.21
C VAL A 56 -7.84 3.61 -15.26
N LEU A 57 -7.72 4.71 -14.50
CA LEU A 57 -8.79 5.17 -13.62
C LEU A 57 -10.04 5.60 -14.39
N LEU A 58 -9.88 6.27 -15.53
CA LEU A 58 -11.02 6.65 -16.39
C LEU A 58 -11.74 5.42 -16.93
N VAL A 59 -11.00 4.43 -17.43
CA VAL A 59 -11.58 3.15 -17.88
C VAL A 59 -12.35 2.47 -16.74
N TYR A 60 -11.80 2.46 -15.53
CA TYR A 60 -12.50 1.93 -14.35
C TYR A 60 -13.82 2.66 -14.09
N ILE A 61 -13.83 4.00 -14.09
CA ILE A 61 -15.04 4.81 -13.89
C ILE A 61 -16.09 4.52 -14.96
N CYS A 62 -15.66 4.31 -16.22
CA CYS A 62 -16.57 3.96 -17.31
C CYS A 62 -17.17 2.55 -17.16
N ILE A 63 -16.44 1.59 -16.58
CA ILE A 63 -16.88 0.18 -16.48
C ILE A 63 -17.77 -0.05 -15.25
N VAL A 64 -17.49 0.61 -14.12
CA VAL A 64 -18.21 0.38 -12.85
C VAL A 64 -19.74 0.44 -12.96
N PRO A 65 -20.37 1.38 -13.71
CA PRO A 65 -21.83 1.42 -13.85
C PRO A 65 -22.45 0.20 -14.53
N PHE A 66 -21.66 -0.58 -15.28
CA PHE A 66 -22.13 -1.79 -15.96
C PHE A 66 -22.00 -3.06 -15.10
N LEU A 67 -21.30 -2.98 -13.96
CA LEU A 67 -21.14 -4.11 -13.05
C LEU A 67 -22.44 -4.35 -12.25
N PRO A 68 -22.82 -5.61 -12.01
CA PRO A 68 -23.93 -5.92 -11.13
C PRO A 68 -23.60 -5.47 -9.70
N GLU A 69 -24.59 -4.93 -9.00
CA GLU A 69 -24.44 -4.62 -7.57
C GLU A 69 -24.21 -5.90 -6.74
N SER A 70 -23.58 -5.76 -5.57
CA SER A 70 -23.33 -6.90 -4.68
C SER A 70 -24.67 -7.51 -4.19
N PRO A 71 -24.86 -8.84 -4.27
CA PRO A 71 -26.08 -9.49 -3.79
C PRO A 71 -26.29 -9.28 -2.29
N THR A 72 -25.21 -9.22 -1.50
CA THR A 72 -25.26 -8.93 -0.06
C THR A 72 -25.81 -7.52 0.20
N PHE A 73 -25.36 -6.53 -0.57
CA PHE A 73 -25.85 -5.15 -0.47
C PHE A 73 -27.34 -5.03 -0.81
N LEU A 74 -27.80 -5.74 -1.85
CA LEU A 74 -29.21 -5.75 -2.24
C LEU A 74 -30.11 -6.37 -1.15
N ILE A 75 -29.62 -7.38 -0.42
CA ILE A 75 -30.36 -7.98 0.70
C ILE A 75 -30.41 -7.03 1.90
N ILE A 76 -29.29 -6.40 2.26
CA ILE A 76 -29.22 -5.42 3.36
C ILE A 76 -30.18 -4.24 3.10
N THR A 77 -30.30 -3.80 1.84
CA THR A 77 -31.21 -2.71 1.44
C THR A 77 -32.66 -3.15 1.21
N GLY A 78 -33.00 -4.42 1.46
CA GLY A 78 -34.36 -4.94 1.35
C GLY A 78 -34.84 -5.24 -0.08
N GLN A 79 -33.95 -5.19 -1.09
CA GLN A 79 -34.25 -5.41 -2.49
C GLN A 79 -34.12 -6.90 -2.90
N GLU A 80 -34.81 -7.79 -2.18
CA GLU A 80 -34.68 -9.25 -2.31
C GLU A 80 -34.90 -9.74 -3.76
N LYS A 81 -35.93 -9.23 -4.45
CA LYS A 81 -36.23 -9.60 -5.85
C LYS A 81 -35.09 -9.27 -6.83
N ARG A 82 -34.33 -8.20 -6.58
CA ARG A 82 -33.17 -7.84 -7.41
C ARG A 82 -31.97 -8.71 -7.06
N ALA A 83 -31.78 -9.00 -5.78
CA ALA A 83 -30.72 -9.92 -5.32
C ALA A 83 -30.87 -11.31 -5.96
N THR A 84 -32.09 -11.85 -6.04
CA THR A 84 -32.37 -13.13 -6.72
C THR A 84 -31.97 -13.09 -8.19
N LYS A 85 -32.38 -12.06 -8.95
CA LYS A 85 -32.01 -11.93 -10.37
C LYS A 85 -30.50 -11.80 -10.59
N VAL A 86 -29.80 -11.09 -9.70
CA VAL A 86 -28.34 -10.95 -9.76
C VAL A 86 -27.66 -12.28 -9.46
N LEU A 87 -28.11 -13.01 -8.45
CA LEU A 87 -27.60 -14.35 -8.12
C LEU A 87 -27.89 -15.37 -9.23
N GLU A 88 -29.07 -15.35 -9.84
CA GLU A 88 -29.42 -16.18 -11.00
C GLU A 88 -28.48 -15.92 -12.19
N ARG A 89 -28.14 -14.65 -12.42
CA ARG A 89 -27.17 -14.27 -13.46
C ARG A 89 -25.74 -14.71 -13.14
N LEU A 90 -25.35 -14.71 -11.86
CA LEU A 90 -24.00 -15.05 -11.39
C LEU A 90 -23.75 -16.56 -11.28
N ARG A 91 -24.76 -17.33 -10.84
CA ARG A 91 -24.68 -18.79 -10.61
C ARG A 91 -25.17 -19.60 -11.82
N GLY A 92 -26.04 -19.01 -12.63
CA GLY A 92 -26.76 -19.68 -13.72
C GLY A 92 -28.19 -20.04 -13.31
N ALA A 93 -29.11 -20.01 -14.28
CA ALA A 93 -30.55 -20.10 -14.05
C ALA A 93 -31.07 -21.45 -13.49
N TYR A 94 -30.21 -22.48 -13.41
CA TYR A 94 -30.61 -23.84 -13.06
C TYR A 94 -30.19 -24.29 -11.65
N ILE A 95 -29.52 -23.42 -10.89
CA ILE A 95 -29.06 -23.72 -9.53
C ILE A 95 -30.12 -23.24 -8.53
N ASP A 96 -30.42 -24.04 -7.52
CA ASP A 96 -31.30 -23.64 -6.42
C ASP A 96 -30.62 -22.58 -5.54
N ILE A 97 -31.01 -21.32 -5.75
CA ILE A 97 -30.47 -20.13 -5.08
C ILE A 97 -31.23 -19.83 -3.77
N GLY A 98 -32.34 -20.52 -3.50
CA GLY A 98 -33.17 -20.28 -2.30
C GLY A 98 -32.40 -20.47 -0.99
N ASN A 99 -31.51 -21.47 -0.95
CA ASN A 99 -30.64 -21.72 0.19
C ASN A 99 -29.60 -20.61 0.41
N GLU A 100 -29.04 -20.04 -0.67
CA GLU A 100 -28.06 -18.95 -0.57
C GLU A 100 -28.72 -17.64 -0.09
N ILE A 101 -29.92 -17.32 -0.61
CA ILE A 101 -30.69 -16.14 -0.20
C ILE A 101 -31.10 -16.23 1.27
N SER A 102 -31.62 -17.38 1.70
CA SER A 102 -32.04 -17.57 3.10
C SER A 102 -30.86 -17.48 4.08
N LEU A 103 -29.68 -17.99 3.69
CA LEU A 103 -28.45 -17.84 4.47
C LEU A 103 -28.03 -16.37 4.57
N LEU A 104 -28.01 -15.64 3.45
CA LEU A 104 -27.67 -14.21 3.45
C LEU A 104 -28.66 -13.38 4.29
N LYS A 105 -29.95 -13.73 4.25
CA LYS A 105 -31.00 -13.10 5.06
C LYS A 105 -30.78 -13.34 6.55
N LYS A 106 -30.48 -14.58 6.94
CA LYS A 106 -30.14 -14.92 8.33
C LYS A 106 -28.92 -14.14 8.83
N MET A 107 -27.87 -14.02 8.00
CA MET A 107 -26.68 -13.22 8.34
C MET A 107 -27.02 -11.73 8.48
N ASN A 108 -27.90 -11.20 7.63
CA ASN A 108 -28.38 -9.83 7.72
C ASN A 108 -29.21 -9.61 9.00
N ASP A 109 -30.10 -10.51 9.36
CA ASP A 109 -30.94 -10.39 10.55
C ASP A 109 -30.09 -10.44 11.85
N GLU A 110 -29.07 -11.31 11.89
CA GLU A 110 -28.09 -11.35 12.98
C GLU A 110 -27.24 -10.08 13.09
N MET A 111 -26.96 -9.41 11.96
CA MET A 111 -26.29 -8.11 11.93
C MET A 111 -27.24 -6.98 12.35
N MET A 112 -28.46 -6.96 11.83
CA MET A 112 -29.48 -5.92 12.04
C MET A 112 -29.97 -5.88 13.50
N SER A 113 -30.09 -7.04 14.15
CA SER A 113 -30.42 -7.11 15.58
C SER A 113 -29.32 -6.52 16.48
N ASN A 114 -28.12 -6.33 15.93
CA ASN A 114 -26.91 -5.93 16.63
C ASN A 114 -26.31 -4.61 16.11
N THR A 115 -27.06 -3.80 15.35
CA THR A 115 -26.51 -2.62 14.65
C THR A 115 -26.13 -1.43 15.54
N SER A 116 -26.36 -1.51 16.86
CA SER A 116 -26.01 -0.43 17.77
C SER A 116 -24.49 -0.34 17.95
N TRP A 117 -23.95 0.87 18.16
CA TRP A 117 -22.55 1.10 18.54
C TRP A 117 -22.11 0.24 19.75
N SER A 118 -23.06 -0.22 20.56
CA SER A 118 -22.84 -1.16 21.66
C SER A 118 -22.42 -2.58 21.22
N PHE A 119 -22.69 -2.99 19.98
CA PHE A 119 -22.20 -4.26 19.44
C PHE A 119 -20.70 -4.25 19.20
N LEU A 120 -20.14 -3.08 18.85
CA LEU A 120 -18.68 -2.90 18.79
C LEU A 120 -18.04 -3.07 20.18
N LEU A 121 -18.81 -2.88 21.26
CA LEU A 121 -18.37 -3.10 22.64
C LEU A 121 -18.47 -4.58 23.08
N HIS A 122 -19.03 -5.47 22.27
CA HIS A 122 -19.02 -6.89 22.58
C HIS A 122 -17.59 -7.43 22.61
N ARG A 123 -17.22 -8.10 23.71
CA ARG A 123 -15.86 -8.58 23.95
C ARG A 123 -15.30 -9.47 22.83
N ARG A 124 -16.16 -10.20 22.11
CA ARG A 124 -15.76 -11.01 20.94
C ARG A 124 -15.39 -10.15 19.73
N VAL A 125 -16.12 -9.07 19.47
CA VAL A 125 -15.88 -8.13 18.37
C VAL A 125 -14.67 -7.26 18.68
N GLN A 126 -14.58 -6.73 19.91
CA GLN A 126 -13.41 -5.96 20.38
C GLN A 126 -12.10 -6.73 20.24
N LYS A 127 -12.07 -8.02 20.61
CA LYS A 127 -10.86 -8.85 20.42
C LYS A 127 -10.44 -8.95 18.96
N ARG A 128 -11.39 -9.08 18.02
CA ARG A 128 -11.09 -9.13 16.58
C ARG A 128 -10.61 -7.77 16.07
N ILE A 129 -11.29 -6.70 16.44
CA ILE A 129 -10.90 -5.33 16.07
C ILE A 129 -9.50 -5.01 16.60
N LEU A 130 -9.22 -5.31 17.87
CA LEU A 130 -7.92 -5.07 18.49
C LEU A 130 -6.79 -5.79 17.74
N VAL A 131 -6.98 -7.06 17.38
CA VAL A 131 -5.99 -7.81 16.59
C VAL A 131 -5.78 -7.17 15.22
N LEU A 132 -6.85 -6.80 14.51
CA LEU A 132 -6.74 -6.12 13.21
C LEU A 132 -6.01 -4.78 13.34
N THR A 133 -6.34 -3.96 14.33
CA THR A 133 -5.70 -2.67 14.58
C THR A 133 -4.22 -2.84 14.86
N ILE A 134 -3.83 -3.79 15.71
CA ILE A 134 -2.41 -4.08 15.98
C ILE A 134 -1.70 -4.49 14.70
N LEU A 135 -2.31 -5.34 13.87
CA LEU A 135 -1.74 -5.75 12.59
C LEU A 135 -1.53 -4.57 11.63
N PHE A 136 -2.49 -3.64 11.55
CA PHE A 136 -2.36 -2.43 10.73
C PHE A 136 -1.26 -1.50 11.24
N ILE A 137 -1.14 -1.34 12.57
CA ILE A 137 -0.07 -0.54 13.18
C ILE A 137 1.29 -1.17 12.87
N VAL A 138 1.45 -2.48 13.09
CA VAL A 138 2.70 -3.19 12.76
C VAL A 138 3.04 -3.06 11.28
N GLN A 139 2.05 -3.14 10.39
CA GLN A 139 2.26 -2.96 8.95
C GLN A 139 2.72 -1.53 8.61
N ALA A 140 2.08 -0.50 9.19
CA ALA A 140 2.44 0.90 8.95
C ALA A 140 3.85 1.24 9.48
N PHE A 141 4.19 0.72 10.67
CA PHE A 141 5.48 0.92 11.31
C PHE A 141 6.58 -0.03 10.81
N SER A 142 6.27 -0.95 9.89
CA SER A 142 7.26 -1.87 9.30
C SER A 142 8.38 -1.19 8.51
N GLY A 143 8.26 0.12 8.21
CA GLY A 143 9.28 0.87 7.45
C GLY A 143 9.38 0.52 5.97
N THR A 144 8.59 -0.44 5.48
CA THR A 144 8.66 -0.96 4.10
C THR A 144 8.45 0.13 3.04
N ALA A 145 7.53 1.08 3.29
CA ALA A 145 7.28 2.20 2.37
C ALA A 145 8.49 3.15 2.27
N VAL A 146 9.11 3.49 3.41
CA VAL A 146 10.29 4.36 3.47
C VAL A 146 11.50 3.68 2.82
N LEU A 147 11.70 2.39 3.10
CA LEU A 147 12.75 1.58 2.50
C LEU A 147 12.58 1.52 0.98
N ARG A 148 11.36 1.29 0.48
CA ARG A 148 11.08 1.24 -0.96
C ARG A 148 11.32 2.59 -1.64
N ALA A 149 10.91 3.69 -1.04
CA ALA A 149 11.12 5.04 -1.59
C ALA A 149 12.60 5.44 -1.63
N ASN A 150 13.41 4.98 -0.67
CA ASN A 150 14.83 5.29 -0.58
C ASN A 150 15.74 4.13 -1.06
N ALA A 151 15.17 3.09 -1.68
CA ALA A 151 15.91 1.89 -2.05
C ALA A 151 17.11 2.20 -2.97
N VAL A 152 16.96 3.14 -3.90
CA VAL A 152 18.05 3.59 -4.79
C VAL A 152 19.19 4.21 -3.99
N ARG A 153 18.87 5.09 -3.03
CA ARG A 153 19.86 5.83 -2.24
C ARG A 153 20.63 4.88 -1.32
N ILE A 154 19.91 4.03 -0.60
CA ILE A 154 20.49 3.04 0.31
C ILE A 154 21.43 2.09 -0.45
N LEU A 155 21.03 1.67 -1.66
CA LEU A 155 21.84 0.76 -2.46
C LEU A 155 23.08 1.45 -3.04
N HIS A 156 22.96 2.71 -3.45
CA HIS A 156 24.11 3.52 -3.86
C HIS A 156 25.10 3.74 -2.70
N ASP A 157 24.61 4.12 -1.51
CA ASP A 157 25.42 4.38 -0.32
C ASP A 157 26.09 3.12 0.24
N SER A 158 25.54 1.94 -0.08
CA SER A 158 26.14 0.65 0.28
C SER A 158 27.41 0.29 -0.53
N GLY A 159 27.79 1.09 -1.52
CA GLY A 159 28.99 0.89 -2.35
C GLY A 159 28.85 -0.23 -3.38
N VAL A 160 27.68 -0.86 -3.50
CA VAL A 160 27.41 -1.83 -4.56
C VAL A 160 27.22 -1.05 -5.86
N THR A 161 28.08 -1.28 -6.86
CA THR A 161 27.95 -0.70 -8.20
C THR A 161 26.78 -1.37 -8.92
N VAL A 162 25.57 -0.83 -8.70
CA VAL A 162 24.36 -1.45 -9.25
C VAL A 162 24.00 -0.75 -10.55
N ASN A 163 24.08 -1.49 -11.66
CA ASN A 163 23.56 -1.02 -12.92
C ASN A 163 22.04 -0.78 -12.81
N LYS A 164 21.53 0.22 -13.52
CA LYS A 164 20.09 0.55 -13.57
C LYS A 164 19.23 -0.69 -13.84
N THR A 165 19.71 -1.59 -14.69
CA THR A 165 19.07 -2.87 -15.05
C THR A 165 19.00 -3.87 -13.90
N MET A 166 20.05 -3.96 -13.06
CA MET A 166 20.05 -4.86 -11.90
C MET A 166 19.06 -4.38 -10.84
N PHE A 167 19.03 -3.07 -10.58
CA PHE A 167 18.07 -2.47 -9.65
C PHE A 167 16.62 -2.66 -10.12
N ALA A 168 16.35 -2.39 -11.40
CA ALA A 168 15.06 -2.63 -12.03
C ALA A 168 14.59 -4.09 -11.85
N THR A 169 15.48 -5.04 -12.10
CA THR A 169 15.21 -6.46 -11.97
C THR A 169 14.90 -6.84 -10.51
N LEU A 170 15.63 -6.28 -9.55
CA LEU A 170 15.41 -6.54 -8.12
C LEU A 170 14.05 -6.01 -7.66
N LEU A 171 13.66 -4.79 -8.07
CA LEU A 171 12.35 -4.21 -7.74
C LEU A 171 11.17 -4.98 -8.35
N LEU A 172 11.38 -5.63 -9.49
CA LEU A 172 10.33 -6.37 -10.21
C LEU A 172 10.21 -7.81 -9.75
N LEU A 173 11.32 -8.55 -9.71
CA LEU A 173 11.31 -10.00 -9.45
C LEU A 173 11.20 -10.34 -7.97
N LEU A 174 11.81 -9.55 -7.08
CA LEU A 174 11.82 -9.87 -5.65
C LEU A 174 10.40 -9.91 -5.04
N PRO A 175 9.51 -8.93 -5.31
CA PRO A 175 8.14 -8.98 -4.79
C PRO A 175 7.32 -10.13 -5.38
N ILE A 176 7.49 -10.43 -6.68
CA ILE A 176 6.78 -11.53 -7.36
C ILE A 176 7.22 -12.87 -6.77
N GLY A 177 8.53 -13.12 -6.67
CA GLY A 177 9.07 -14.34 -6.06
C GLY A 177 8.63 -14.49 -4.61
N GLY A 178 8.69 -13.41 -3.83
CA GLY A 178 8.22 -13.40 -2.44
C GLY A 178 6.75 -13.75 -2.30
N PHE A 179 5.89 -13.30 -3.23
CA PHE A 179 4.48 -13.66 -3.24
C PHE A 179 4.25 -15.14 -3.48
N PHE A 180 4.92 -15.75 -4.46
CA PHE A 180 4.76 -17.19 -4.73
C PHE A 180 5.26 -18.05 -3.56
N VAL A 181 6.39 -17.67 -2.95
CA VAL A 181 6.89 -18.34 -1.75
C VAL A 181 5.87 -18.22 -0.62
N LEU A 182 5.36 -17.02 -0.35
CA LEU A 182 4.38 -16.78 0.70
C LEU A 182 3.06 -17.52 0.43
N TRP A 183 2.57 -17.53 -0.81
CA TRP A 183 1.38 -18.28 -1.20
C TRP A 183 1.56 -19.76 -0.84
N SER A 184 2.65 -20.39 -1.30
CA SER A 184 2.91 -21.80 -1.03
C SER A 184 3.10 -22.09 0.47
N LEU A 185 3.66 -21.14 1.22
CA LEU A 185 3.93 -21.31 2.64
C LEU A 185 2.68 -21.11 3.51
N VAL A 186 1.78 -20.21 3.11
CA VAL A 186 0.54 -19.90 3.83
C VAL A 186 -0.38 -21.13 3.93
N ASP A 187 -0.48 -21.89 2.84
CA ASP A 187 -1.33 -23.09 2.80
C ASP A 187 -0.75 -24.23 3.65
N ARG A 188 0.58 -24.31 3.80
CA ARG A 188 1.26 -25.38 4.55
C ARG A 188 1.48 -25.06 6.04
N ALA A 189 1.99 -23.88 6.34
CA ALA A 189 2.40 -23.48 7.69
C ALA A 189 1.32 -22.70 8.45
N GLY A 190 0.28 -22.25 7.74
CA GLY A 190 -0.77 -21.41 8.30
C GLY A 190 -0.39 -19.93 8.42
N ARG A 191 -1.43 -19.08 8.48
CA ARG A 191 -1.31 -17.61 8.38
C ARG A 191 -0.52 -16.97 9.52
N LYS A 192 -0.68 -17.47 10.76
CA LYS A 192 0.00 -16.90 11.95
C LYS A 192 1.50 -17.15 11.91
N VAL A 193 1.91 -18.36 11.53
CA VAL A 193 3.32 -18.74 11.47
C VAL A 193 4.03 -17.95 10.37
N CYS A 194 3.43 -17.82 9.19
CA CYS A 194 3.98 -16.98 8.12
C CYS A 194 4.18 -15.52 8.55
N LEU A 195 3.23 -14.95 9.29
CA LEU A 195 3.35 -13.58 9.81
C LEU A 195 4.54 -13.46 10.78
N THR A 196 4.66 -14.38 11.74
CA THR A 196 5.75 -14.35 12.73
C THR A 196 7.12 -14.48 12.05
N ILE A 197 7.27 -15.43 11.11
CA ILE A 197 8.53 -15.62 10.35
C ILE A 197 8.88 -14.36 9.54
N SER A 198 7.90 -13.73 8.91
CA SER A 198 8.15 -12.51 8.13
C SER A 198 8.63 -11.37 9.01
N LEU A 199 7.98 -11.16 10.16
CA LEU A 199 8.35 -10.10 11.10
C LEU A 199 9.74 -10.32 11.73
N THR A 200 10.10 -11.56 12.05
CA THR A 200 11.45 -11.86 12.57
C THR A 200 12.51 -11.63 11.50
N LEU A 201 12.27 -12.06 10.26
CA LEU A 201 13.18 -11.82 9.15
C LEU A 201 13.36 -10.33 8.86
N MET A 202 12.27 -9.54 8.88
CA MET A 202 12.35 -8.09 8.72
C MET A 202 13.14 -7.44 9.85
N SER A 203 12.92 -7.86 11.10
CA SER A 203 13.65 -7.34 12.27
C SER A 203 15.16 -7.57 12.14
N VAL A 204 15.57 -8.81 11.83
CA VAL A 204 16.98 -9.16 11.62
C VAL A 204 17.60 -8.34 10.48
N SER A 205 16.86 -8.18 9.38
CA SER A 205 17.33 -7.40 8.22
C SER A 205 17.54 -5.92 8.56
N TYR A 206 16.65 -5.32 9.34
CA TYR A 206 16.79 -3.93 9.77
C TYR A 206 17.92 -3.73 10.77
N ILE A 207 18.14 -4.66 11.69
CA ILE A 207 19.29 -4.62 12.60
C ILE A 207 20.57 -4.65 11.78
N PHE A 208 20.68 -5.57 10.82
CA PHE A 208 21.85 -5.66 9.95
C PHE A 208 22.10 -4.38 9.15
N LEU A 209 21.04 -3.84 8.51
CA LEU A 209 21.13 -2.58 7.76
C LEU A 209 21.55 -1.41 8.68
N GLY A 210 20.94 -1.31 9.86
CA GLY A 210 21.26 -0.27 10.85
C GLY A 210 22.70 -0.36 11.34
N THR A 211 23.19 -1.57 11.65
CA THR A 211 24.59 -1.79 12.04
C THR A 211 25.55 -1.41 10.93
N LYS A 212 25.23 -1.74 9.67
CA LYS A 212 26.07 -1.36 8.52
C LYS A 212 26.17 0.15 8.35
N VAL A 213 25.05 0.86 8.48
CA VAL A 213 25.03 2.34 8.43
C VAL A 213 25.75 2.95 9.63
N TYR A 214 25.64 2.36 10.82
CA TYR A 214 26.34 2.84 12.02
C TYR A 214 27.86 2.66 11.95
N LEU A 215 28.32 1.57 11.32
CA LEU A 215 29.75 1.28 11.13
C LEU A 215 30.36 1.99 9.92
N GLN A 216 29.55 2.53 9.01
CA GLN A 216 30.05 3.48 8.03
C GLN A 216 30.48 4.73 8.80
N GLU A 217 31.78 5.06 8.72
CA GLU A 217 32.29 6.34 9.21
C GLU A 217 31.41 7.47 8.67
N PRO A 218 31.20 8.56 9.42
CA PRO A 218 30.40 9.67 8.95
C PRO A 218 31.04 10.18 7.65
N THR A 219 30.48 9.76 6.52
CA THR A 219 30.62 10.47 5.26
C THR A 219 30.12 11.85 5.58
N VAL A 220 31.06 12.74 5.87
CA VAL A 220 30.83 14.18 5.94
C VAL A 220 29.88 14.46 4.79
N VAL A 221 28.69 14.94 5.16
CA VAL A 221 27.76 15.54 4.21
C VAL A 221 28.54 16.71 3.64
N SER A 222 29.37 16.39 2.65
CA SER A 222 29.96 17.33 1.74
C SER A 222 28.73 17.89 1.09
N LEU A 223 28.29 19.04 1.59
CA LEU A 223 27.40 19.92 0.86
C LEU A 223 28.08 20.04 -0.49
N VAL A 224 27.66 19.22 -1.45
CA VAL A 224 28.14 19.28 -2.83
C VAL A 224 28.02 20.76 -3.17
N PRO A 225 29.13 21.50 -3.37
CA PRO A 225 29.04 22.83 -3.89
C PRO A 225 28.36 22.63 -5.23
N LEU A 226 27.12 23.09 -5.35
CA LEU A 226 26.44 23.12 -6.64
C LEU A 226 27.29 24.02 -7.52
N GLU A 227 28.22 23.42 -8.28
CA GLU A 227 28.84 24.12 -9.39
C GLU A 227 27.69 24.62 -10.27
N PRO A 228 27.70 25.91 -10.64
CA PRO A 228 26.62 26.50 -11.42
C PRO A 228 26.73 25.97 -12.85
N ASN A 229 26.13 24.83 -13.13
CA ASN A 229 25.94 24.39 -14.50
C ASN A 229 24.88 25.27 -15.16
N SER A 230 25.33 26.13 -16.06
CA SER A 230 24.64 27.31 -16.59
C SER A 230 23.54 27.01 -17.62
N THR A 231 22.96 25.79 -17.66
CA THR A 231 22.07 25.39 -18.77
C THR A 231 20.75 24.70 -18.39
N ALA A 232 20.30 24.73 -17.13
CA ALA A 232 18.98 24.19 -16.79
C ALA A 232 18.13 25.21 -16.01
N SER A 233 17.05 25.68 -16.65
CA SER A 233 15.97 26.44 -16.02
C SER A 233 15.46 25.70 -14.77
N SER A 234 15.74 26.27 -13.60
CA SER A 234 15.43 25.68 -12.30
C SER A 234 13.91 25.64 -12.04
N PRO A 235 13.34 24.50 -11.59
CA PRO A 235 11.93 24.39 -11.23
C PRO A 235 11.58 25.20 -9.95
N PRO A 236 10.30 25.65 -9.80
CA PRO A 236 9.90 26.73 -8.89
C PRO A 236 10.04 26.45 -7.38
N TYR A 237 10.28 25.20 -6.97
CA TYR A 237 10.52 24.85 -5.56
C TYR A 237 11.90 25.27 -5.05
N PHE A 238 12.87 25.52 -5.93
CA PHE A 238 14.25 25.89 -5.55
C PHE A 238 14.36 27.33 -5.03
N THR A 239 13.43 28.20 -5.43
CA THR A 239 13.41 29.62 -5.06
C THR A 239 12.98 29.85 -3.61
N ALA A 240 12.07 29.03 -3.07
CA ALA A 240 11.58 29.16 -1.70
C ALA A 240 12.67 28.83 -0.67
N GLN A 241 13.49 27.80 -0.91
CA GLN A 241 14.60 27.47 -0.03
C GLN A 241 15.67 28.55 0.01
N ARG A 242 15.97 29.22 -1.12
CA ARG A 242 16.92 30.34 -1.17
C ARG A 242 16.44 31.56 -0.38
N LEU A 243 15.14 31.84 -0.35
CA LEU A 243 14.59 32.94 0.43
C LEU A 243 14.64 32.67 1.94
N VAL A 244 14.30 31.46 2.38
CA VAL A 244 14.41 31.07 3.79
C VAL A 244 15.88 31.12 4.27
N GLN A 245 16.82 30.67 3.44
CA GLN A 245 18.24 30.68 3.78
C GLN A 245 18.84 32.09 3.79
N LYS A 246 18.41 32.99 2.88
CA LYS A 246 18.79 34.40 2.91
C LYS A 246 18.23 35.15 4.12
N ILE A 247 17.00 34.85 4.55
CA ILE A 247 16.40 35.46 5.74
C ILE A 247 17.12 34.99 7.01
N SER A 248 17.47 33.70 7.09
CA SER A 248 18.21 33.14 8.23
C SER A 248 19.63 33.71 8.33
N LEU A 249 20.37 33.83 7.22
CA LEU A 249 21.72 34.41 7.21
C LEU A 249 21.75 35.91 7.51
N LYS A 250 20.71 36.66 7.10
CA LYS A 250 20.62 38.10 7.38
C LYS A 250 20.40 38.40 8.87
N ASN A 251 19.69 37.52 9.58
CA ASN A 251 19.46 37.64 11.03
C ASN A 251 20.68 37.26 11.88
N ILE A 252 21.58 36.41 11.38
CA ILE A 252 22.80 36.01 12.09
C ILE A 252 23.86 37.14 12.05
N HIS A 253 23.95 37.87 10.94
CA HIS A 253 24.89 38.99 10.83
C HIS A 253 24.51 40.22 11.66
N SER A 254 23.23 40.42 12.00
CA SER A 254 22.80 41.50 12.90
C SER A 254 23.10 41.25 14.38
N PHE A 255 23.49 40.04 14.77
CA PHE A 255 23.70 39.69 16.19
C PHE A 255 25.18 39.80 16.63
N GLN A 256 26.14 39.96 15.71
CA GLN A 256 27.58 39.96 16.02
C GLN A 256 28.24 41.35 16.17
N ILE A 257 27.51 42.46 16.09
CA ILE A 257 28.10 43.83 16.18
C ILE A 257 27.94 44.45 17.60
N GLY A 258 27.63 43.65 18.63
CA GLY A 258 27.14 44.15 19.92
C GLY A 258 28.06 44.11 21.14
N TYR A 259 29.35 43.75 21.07
CA TYR A 259 30.21 43.66 22.26
C TYR A 259 31.63 44.21 22.02
N SER A 260 31.82 45.52 22.25
CA SER A 260 33.13 46.11 22.52
C SER A 260 33.34 46.25 24.04
N LEU A 261 34.37 45.61 24.58
CA LEU A 261 34.85 45.80 25.96
C LEU A 261 35.55 47.16 26.12
N PRO A 262 35.26 47.97 27.16
CA PRO A 262 36.09 49.10 27.55
C PRO A 262 37.21 48.66 28.51
N LYS A 263 38.25 49.51 28.52
CA LYS A 263 39.59 49.38 29.13
C LYS A 263 39.61 49.09 30.63
#